data_AF-R7M9W1-F1
#
_entry.id   AF-R7M9W1-F1
#
_cell.length_a   1.000
_cell.length_b   1.000
_cell.length_c   1.000
_cell.angle_alpha   90.00
_cell.angle_beta   90.00
_cell.angle_gamma   90.00
#
_symmetry.space_group_name_H-M   'P 1'
#
loop_
_entity.id
_entity.type
_entity.pdbx_description
1 polymer ?
#
loop_
_entity_poly.entity_id
_entity_poly.type
_entity_poly.pdbx_seq_one_letter_code
_entity_poly.pdbx_strand_id
1 'polypeptide(L)'
;MNLQKKLQNLGIEQIEKLSNEYVRAIAFNVTEALTSAFPIIYNDYNNIFAQLINCNMYTVRITKQISSVNYIYENNSIYIDENIDLTTINEQIIHECIHYIQDSRNKHGKLDKIGLCNFGRFSVFGLGINEAAVQYISAKTVENNTTMLEKYGVRVKTISPNYYPFLTNLIEQIVYLIGEDVLVKGILNDGRKLEDELLNTFESNTKRIINQFDIIIDINNKLSTENNPEKIKIYQEEISAMYIDTQNKIFSTFFEKILPKLTTCQEVDYYMDKAVCYRGLMGISTQERFLFGSFYDIKLEELISKYDRKKIKISRRRDSNTLAVISNNKIIKLIRKIVAYFSAQKDKQ
;
A
#
# COMPACT_ATOMS: atom_id res chain seq x y z
N MET A 1 -28.12 -9.74 -14.20
CA MET A 1 -28.59 -8.34 -14.21
C MET A 1 -28.17 -7.72 -15.53
N ASN A 2 -29.04 -7.00 -16.24
CA ASN A 2 -28.67 -6.30 -17.49
C ASN A 2 -27.59 -5.24 -17.18
N LEU A 3 -26.47 -5.24 -17.91
CA LEU A 3 -25.35 -4.30 -17.73
C LEU A 3 -25.81 -2.85 -17.73
N GLN A 4 -26.70 -2.48 -18.67
CA GLN A 4 -27.22 -1.12 -18.76
C GLN A 4 -27.94 -0.68 -17.47
N LYS A 5 -28.73 -1.57 -16.88
CA LYS A 5 -29.42 -1.31 -15.61
C LYS A 5 -28.43 -1.18 -14.46
N LYS A 6 -27.31 -1.92 -14.48
CA LYS A 6 -26.23 -1.78 -13.48
C LYS A 6 -25.57 -0.40 -13.58
N LEU A 7 -25.20 0.01 -14.78
CA LEU A 7 -24.57 1.31 -15.04
C LEU A 7 -25.50 2.46 -14.59
N GLN A 8 -26.78 2.41 -14.95
CA GLN A 8 -27.78 3.37 -14.47
C GLN A 8 -27.91 3.37 -12.94
N ASN A 9 -27.90 2.20 -12.30
CA ASN A 9 -27.93 2.11 -10.84
C ASN A 9 -26.68 2.73 -10.18
N LEU A 10 -25.53 2.70 -10.85
CA LEU A 10 -24.31 3.39 -10.42
C LEU A 10 -24.34 4.90 -10.70
N GLY A 11 -25.31 5.39 -11.49
CA GLY A 11 -25.38 6.78 -11.92
C GLY A 11 -24.55 7.08 -13.17
N ILE A 12 -24.24 6.06 -13.98
CA ILE A 12 -23.53 6.19 -15.25
C ILE A 12 -24.57 6.24 -16.37
N GLU A 13 -24.71 7.40 -17.02
CA GLU A 13 -25.71 7.69 -18.04
C GLU A 13 -25.08 8.31 -19.30
N GLN A 14 -25.86 8.44 -20.39
CA GLN A 14 -25.45 9.12 -21.64
C GLN A 14 -24.11 8.61 -22.19
N ILE A 15 -24.08 7.32 -22.53
CA ILE A 15 -22.85 6.61 -22.83
C ILE A 15 -22.48 6.77 -24.31
N GLU A 16 -21.38 7.47 -24.58
CA GLU A 16 -20.83 7.64 -25.92
C GLU A 16 -19.46 6.97 -26.02
N LYS A 17 -19.24 6.18 -27.09
CA LYS A 17 -17.95 5.49 -27.27
C LYS A 17 -16.89 6.48 -27.73
N LEU A 18 -15.74 6.50 -27.05
CA LEU A 18 -14.60 7.31 -27.47
C LEU A 18 -14.06 6.84 -28.82
N SER A 19 -13.59 7.79 -29.64
CA SER A 19 -12.95 7.46 -30.90
C SER A 19 -11.62 6.74 -30.67
N ASN A 20 -11.19 5.93 -31.63
CA ASN A 20 -9.90 5.23 -31.56
C ASN A 20 -8.71 6.19 -31.44
N GLU A 21 -8.86 7.44 -31.89
CA GLU A 21 -7.82 8.48 -31.75
C GLU A 21 -7.67 8.89 -30.28
N TYR A 22 -8.77 9.20 -29.60
CA TYR A 22 -8.74 9.54 -28.17
C TYR A 22 -8.26 8.37 -27.30
N VAL A 23 -8.72 7.14 -27.58
CA VAL A 23 -8.23 5.95 -26.87
C VAL A 23 -6.72 5.79 -27.03
N ARG A 24 -6.19 5.98 -28.25
CA ARG A 24 -4.73 5.93 -28.50
C ARG A 24 -3.98 7.04 -27.77
N ALA A 25 -4.51 8.26 -27.73
CA ALA A 25 -3.90 9.37 -27.02
C ALA A 25 -3.82 9.10 -25.51
N ILE A 26 -4.93 8.63 -24.90
CA ILE A 26 -4.96 8.23 -23.49
C ILE A 26 -3.96 7.11 -23.23
N ALA A 27 -3.99 6.04 -24.04
CA ALA A 27 -3.07 4.92 -23.90
C ALA A 27 -1.59 5.37 -23.97
N PHE A 28 -1.26 6.26 -24.90
CA PHE A 28 0.09 6.81 -25.04
C PHE A 28 0.49 7.60 -23.79
N ASN A 29 -0.32 8.58 -23.40
CA ASN A 29 -0.02 9.44 -22.26
C ASN A 29 0.10 8.66 -20.95
N VAL A 30 -0.78 7.68 -20.71
CA VAL A 30 -0.75 6.81 -19.53
C VAL A 30 0.52 5.95 -19.51
N THR A 31 0.88 5.35 -20.65
CA THR A 31 2.06 4.47 -20.73
C THR A 31 3.35 5.26 -20.54
N GLU A 32 3.45 6.43 -21.17
CA GLU A 32 4.59 7.35 -21.01
C GLU A 32 4.74 7.81 -19.55
N ALA A 33 3.64 8.20 -18.90
CA ALA A 33 3.68 8.64 -17.51
C ALA A 33 4.09 7.52 -16.55
N LEU A 34 3.49 6.33 -16.69
CA LEU A 34 3.86 5.16 -15.89
C LEU A 34 5.33 4.79 -16.06
N THR A 35 5.84 4.79 -17.29
CA THR A 35 7.23 4.42 -17.58
C THR A 35 8.22 5.48 -17.12
N SER A 36 7.82 6.76 -17.17
CA SER A 36 8.61 7.88 -16.65
C SER A 36 8.70 7.82 -15.12
N ALA A 37 7.59 7.56 -14.44
CA ALA A 37 7.54 7.41 -12.99
C ALA A 37 8.26 6.15 -12.50
N PHE A 38 8.19 5.07 -13.29
CA PHE A 38 8.74 3.76 -12.93
C PHE A 38 9.57 3.15 -14.08
N PRO A 39 10.86 3.52 -14.21
CA PRO A 39 11.72 2.99 -15.29
C PRO A 39 11.84 1.46 -15.31
N ILE A 40 11.54 0.80 -14.19
CA ILE A 40 11.58 -0.66 -14.04
C ILE A 40 10.64 -1.42 -14.99
N ILE A 41 9.59 -0.75 -15.51
CA ILE A 41 8.62 -1.31 -16.47
C ILE A 41 8.89 -0.91 -17.92
N TYR A 42 10.04 -0.29 -18.23
CA TYR A 42 10.38 0.14 -19.59
C TYR A 42 10.26 -0.99 -20.63
N ASN A 43 10.67 -2.21 -20.28
CA ASN A 43 10.56 -3.36 -21.18
C ASN A 43 9.11 -3.85 -21.38
N ASP A 44 8.18 -3.44 -20.52
CA ASP A 44 6.76 -3.76 -20.61
C ASP A 44 5.96 -2.68 -21.37
N TYR A 45 6.60 -1.56 -21.77
CA TYR A 45 5.99 -0.42 -22.44
C TYR A 45 5.07 -0.83 -23.60
N ASN A 46 5.60 -1.59 -24.56
CA ASN A 46 4.84 -2.00 -25.75
C ASN A 46 3.65 -2.89 -25.40
N ASN A 47 3.78 -3.73 -24.37
CA ASN A 47 2.71 -4.61 -23.92
C ASN A 47 1.61 -3.81 -23.22
N ILE A 48 1.98 -2.86 -22.35
CA ILE A 48 1.04 -1.97 -21.66
C ILE A 48 0.29 -1.11 -22.67
N PHE A 49 1.01 -0.46 -23.58
CA PHE A 49 0.42 0.36 -24.64
C PHE A 49 -0.53 -0.46 -25.52
N ALA A 50 -0.09 -1.64 -25.98
CA ALA A 50 -0.91 -2.53 -26.80
C ALA A 50 -2.18 -2.99 -26.08
N GLN A 51 -2.14 -3.22 -24.77
CA GLN A 51 -3.35 -3.53 -24.01
C GLN A 51 -4.31 -2.34 -23.96
N LEU A 52 -3.80 -1.15 -23.62
CA LEU A 52 -4.61 0.05 -23.43
C LEU A 52 -5.27 0.55 -24.71
N ILE A 53 -4.60 0.47 -25.88
CA ILE A 53 -5.21 0.87 -27.16
C ILE A 53 -6.42 -0.01 -27.55
N ASN A 54 -6.53 -1.20 -26.97
CA ASN A 54 -7.64 -2.13 -27.18
C ASN A 54 -8.74 -1.99 -26.11
N CYS A 55 -8.57 -1.07 -25.16
CA CYS A 55 -9.57 -0.80 -24.12
C CYS A 55 -10.80 -0.13 -24.74
N ASN A 56 -11.99 -0.63 -24.41
CA ASN A 56 -13.22 0.10 -24.72
C ASN A 56 -13.37 1.23 -23.68
N MET A 57 -13.32 2.47 -24.16
CA MET A 57 -13.51 3.65 -23.33
C MET A 57 -14.75 4.43 -23.78
N TYR A 58 -15.44 5.03 -22.82
CA TYR A 58 -16.68 5.77 -23.05
C TYR A 58 -16.65 7.10 -22.31
N THR A 59 -17.19 8.14 -22.95
CA THR A 59 -17.58 9.37 -22.28
C THR A 59 -18.99 9.19 -21.72
N VAL A 60 -19.21 9.63 -20.49
CA VAL A 60 -20.47 9.45 -19.77
C VAL A 60 -20.82 10.68 -18.95
N ARG A 61 -22.08 10.76 -18.53
CA ARG A 61 -22.51 11.66 -17.47
C ARG A 61 -22.64 10.90 -16.16
N ILE A 62 -21.93 11.34 -15.12
CA ILE A 62 -22.02 10.76 -13.78
C ILE A 62 -22.98 11.56 -12.90
N THR A 63 -24.06 10.90 -12.46
CA THR A 63 -25.19 11.54 -11.75
C THR A 63 -25.24 11.21 -10.25
N LYS A 64 -24.37 10.32 -9.79
CA LYS A 64 -24.25 9.91 -8.38
C LYS A 64 -22.84 10.19 -7.85
N GLN A 65 -22.71 10.13 -6.53
CA GLN A 65 -21.44 10.37 -5.84
C GLN A 65 -20.50 9.15 -5.96
N ILE A 66 -20.01 8.90 -7.17
CA ILE A 66 -18.96 7.93 -7.50
C ILE A 66 -17.74 8.65 -8.09
N SER A 67 -16.66 7.91 -8.36
CA SER A 67 -15.46 8.44 -9.04
C SER A 67 -15.81 9.02 -10.41
N SER A 68 -15.05 10.00 -10.90
CA SER A 68 -15.24 10.59 -12.24
C SER A 68 -14.74 9.66 -13.35
N VAL A 69 -13.88 8.70 -13.02
CA VAL A 69 -13.42 7.64 -13.92
C VAL A 69 -13.69 6.30 -13.25
N ASN A 70 -14.25 5.34 -13.99
CA ASN A 70 -14.59 4.02 -13.44
C ASN A 70 -14.28 2.90 -14.43
N TYR A 71 -13.49 1.92 -14.01
CA TYR A 71 -13.33 0.63 -14.67
C TYR A 71 -14.46 -0.33 -14.28
N ILE A 72 -15.14 -0.91 -15.27
CA ILE A 72 -16.22 -1.88 -15.08
C ILE A 72 -15.79 -3.24 -15.61
N TYR A 73 -15.43 -4.14 -14.69
CA TYR A 73 -14.94 -5.48 -15.02
C TYR A 73 -15.98 -6.37 -15.71
N GLU A 74 -17.29 -6.10 -15.64
CA GLU A 74 -18.27 -6.93 -16.35
C GLU A 74 -18.12 -6.89 -17.87
N ASN A 75 -17.78 -5.72 -18.43
CA ASN A 75 -17.60 -5.54 -19.86
C ASN A 75 -16.19 -5.06 -20.24
N ASN A 76 -15.25 -5.10 -19.30
CA ASN A 76 -13.85 -4.74 -19.51
C ASN A 76 -13.70 -3.37 -20.18
N SER A 77 -14.32 -2.34 -19.58
CA SER A 77 -14.41 -1.01 -20.16
C SER A 77 -14.23 0.09 -19.12
N ILE A 78 -13.68 1.23 -19.56
CA ILE A 78 -13.50 2.43 -18.74
C ILE A 78 -14.55 3.48 -19.13
N TYR A 79 -15.20 4.07 -18.14
CA TYR A 79 -16.18 5.13 -18.31
C TYR A 79 -15.64 6.41 -17.67
N ILE A 80 -15.57 7.48 -18.45
CA ILE A 80 -14.94 8.75 -18.11
C ILE A 80 -16.02 9.83 -18.13
N ASP A 81 -16.18 10.55 -17.03
CA ASP A 81 -17.12 11.66 -16.94
C ASP A 81 -16.81 12.73 -18.00
N GLU A 82 -17.85 13.27 -18.62
CA GLU A 82 -17.77 14.28 -19.69
C GLU A 82 -17.05 15.57 -19.27
N ASN A 83 -16.94 15.83 -17.97
CA ASN A 83 -16.23 17.00 -17.43
C ASN A 83 -14.72 16.76 -17.24
N ILE A 84 -14.23 15.55 -17.50
CA ILE A 84 -12.79 15.25 -17.43
C ILE A 84 -12.10 15.69 -18.70
N ASP A 85 -11.06 16.53 -18.54
CA ASP A 85 -10.18 16.91 -19.64
C ASP A 85 -9.28 15.73 -20.05
N LEU A 86 -9.63 15.11 -21.18
CA LEU A 86 -8.91 13.97 -21.76
C LEU A 86 -7.56 14.35 -22.38
N THR A 87 -7.23 15.64 -22.48
CA THR A 87 -5.93 16.09 -23.00
C THR A 87 -4.83 16.00 -21.94
N THR A 88 -5.21 15.87 -20.66
CA THR A 88 -4.29 15.72 -19.55
C THR A 88 -4.51 14.38 -18.83
N ILE A 89 -3.42 13.82 -18.30
CA ILE A 89 -3.55 12.67 -17.41
C ILE A 89 -3.88 13.19 -16.01
N ASN A 90 -4.77 12.48 -15.33
CA ASN A 90 -5.02 12.68 -13.91
C ASN A 90 -4.98 11.33 -13.19
N GLU A 91 -4.94 11.41 -11.86
CA GLU A 91 -4.79 10.25 -10.98
C GLU A 91 -5.86 9.17 -11.22
N GLN A 92 -7.11 9.57 -11.47
CA GLN A 92 -8.22 8.62 -11.69
C GLN A 92 -8.10 7.90 -13.04
N ILE A 93 -7.66 8.59 -14.11
CA ILE A 93 -7.40 7.94 -15.40
C ILE A 93 -6.30 6.88 -15.24
N ILE A 94 -5.18 7.22 -14.58
CA ILE A 94 -4.10 6.26 -14.33
C ILE A 94 -4.62 5.07 -13.51
N HIS A 95 -5.37 5.33 -12.44
CA HIS A 95 -5.92 4.30 -11.54
C HIS A 95 -6.79 3.29 -12.28
N GLU A 96 -7.75 3.75 -13.07
CA GLU A 96 -8.66 2.86 -13.79
C GLU A 96 -7.99 2.17 -14.99
N CYS A 97 -6.99 2.80 -15.61
CA CYS A 97 -6.15 2.14 -16.63
C CYS A 97 -5.32 1.01 -16.04
N ILE A 98 -4.78 1.16 -14.82
CA ILE A 98 -4.08 0.08 -14.12
C ILE A 98 -5.05 -1.08 -13.84
N HIS A 99 -6.27 -0.81 -13.36
CA HIS A 99 -7.29 -1.85 -13.17
C HIS A 99 -7.61 -2.62 -14.45
N TYR A 100 -7.68 -1.92 -15.58
CA TYR A 100 -7.85 -2.56 -16.89
C TYR A 100 -6.66 -3.46 -17.26
N ILE A 101 -5.41 -3.01 -17.04
CA ILE A 101 -4.19 -3.81 -17.27
C ILE A 101 -4.17 -5.06 -16.39
N GLN A 102 -4.73 -4.96 -15.18
CA GLN A 102 -4.79 -6.05 -14.21
C GLN A 102 -5.82 -7.14 -14.52
N ASP A 103 -6.78 -6.88 -15.43
CA ASP A 103 -7.88 -7.80 -15.74
C ASP A 103 -7.35 -9.10 -16.37
N SER A 104 -7.45 -10.19 -15.61
CA SER A 104 -7.06 -11.52 -16.05
C SER A 104 -8.28 -12.41 -16.19
N ARG A 105 -8.55 -12.85 -17.41
CA ARG A 105 -9.67 -13.76 -17.75
C ARG A 105 -9.14 -15.11 -18.16
N ASN A 106 -9.88 -16.15 -17.80
CA ASN A 106 -9.62 -17.48 -18.31
C ASN A 106 -10.01 -17.61 -19.80
N LYS A 107 -9.66 -18.74 -20.41
CA LYS A 107 -9.96 -19.05 -21.83
C LYS A 107 -11.44 -18.99 -22.23
N HIS A 108 -12.36 -18.93 -21.26
CA HIS A 108 -13.80 -18.82 -21.48
C HIS A 108 -14.31 -17.38 -21.28
N GLY A 109 -13.42 -16.40 -21.12
CA GLY A 109 -13.76 -14.99 -20.91
C GLY A 109 -14.27 -14.66 -19.51
N LYS A 110 -14.24 -15.62 -18.58
CA LYS A 110 -14.64 -15.38 -17.18
C LYS A 110 -13.45 -14.78 -16.42
N LEU A 111 -13.72 -13.71 -15.67
CA LEU A 111 -12.77 -13.06 -14.79
C LEU A 111 -12.24 -14.06 -13.76
N ASP A 112 -10.92 -14.18 -13.69
CA ASP A 112 -10.19 -15.01 -12.74
C ASP A 112 -9.65 -14.14 -11.60
N LYS A 113 -8.98 -13.03 -11.95
CA LYS A 113 -8.28 -12.15 -11.02
C LYS A 113 -8.18 -10.71 -11.55
N ILE A 114 -8.07 -9.75 -10.64
CA ILE A 114 -7.61 -8.38 -10.93
C ILE A 114 -6.47 -8.08 -9.96
N GLY A 115 -5.23 -8.08 -10.45
CA GLY A 115 -4.06 -7.74 -9.62
C GLY A 115 -3.89 -8.69 -8.42
N LEU A 116 -3.97 -8.17 -7.19
CA LEU A 116 -3.98 -8.96 -5.94
C LEU A 116 -5.38 -9.44 -5.51
N CYS A 117 -6.42 -8.99 -6.19
CA CYS A 117 -7.81 -9.30 -5.86
C CYS A 117 -8.26 -10.62 -6.50
N ASN A 118 -8.56 -11.61 -5.66
CA ASN A 118 -9.04 -12.92 -6.07
C ASN A 118 -10.57 -13.03 -5.90
N PHE A 119 -11.26 -13.45 -6.96
CA PHE A 119 -12.71 -13.64 -6.95
C PHE A 119 -13.05 -15.09 -6.59
N GLY A 120 -13.06 -15.39 -5.29
CA GLY A 120 -13.45 -16.70 -4.77
C GLY A 120 -14.95 -16.99 -4.96
N ARG A 121 -15.33 -18.27 -4.84
CA ARG A 121 -16.75 -18.70 -4.95
C ARG A 121 -17.66 -18.08 -3.88
N PHE A 122 -17.09 -17.65 -2.74
CA PHE A 122 -17.83 -17.17 -1.57
C PHE A 122 -17.43 -15.77 -1.08
N SER A 123 -16.28 -15.25 -1.49
CA SER A 123 -15.81 -13.91 -1.08
C SER A 123 -14.74 -13.35 -2.03
N VAL A 124 -14.63 -12.02 -2.02
CA VAL A 124 -13.50 -11.29 -2.61
C VAL A 124 -12.40 -11.20 -1.55
N PHE A 125 -11.15 -11.46 -1.94
CA PHE A 125 -9.99 -11.39 -1.04
C PHE A 125 -8.85 -10.63 -1.71
N GLY A 126 -8.23 -9.69 -1.00
CA GLY A 126 -7.13 -8.86 -1.49
C GLY A 126 -7.56 -7.62 -2.27
N LEU A 127 -8.83 -7.22 -2.18
CA LEU A 127 -9.34 -6.00 -2.81
C LEU A 127 -8.68 -4.75 -2.21
N GLY A 128 -8.70 -4.62 -0.88
CA GLY A 128 -8.22 -3.42 -0.20
C GLY A 128 -6.74 -3.15 -0.42
N ILE A 129 -5.91 -4.21 -0.46
CA ILE A 129 -4.48 -4.07 -0.74
C ILE A 129 -4.23 -3.77 -2.22
N ASN A 130 -5.02 -4.34 -3.14
CA ASN A 130 -4.94 -4.01 -4.56
C ASN A 130 -5.27 -2.54 -4.81
N GLU A 131 -6.44 -2.07 -4.34
CA GLU A 131 -6.87 -0.67 -4.49
C GLU A 131 -5.84 0.30 -3.93
N ALA A 132 -5.30 0.00 -2.73
CA ALA A 132 -4.28 0.84 -2.11
C ALA A 132 -2.99 0.93 -2.92
N ALA A 133 -2.57 -0.19 -3.53
CA ALA A 133 -1.36 -0.25 -4.32
C ALA A 133 -1.54 0.44 -5.68
N VAL A 134 -2.68 0.23 -6.35
CA VAL A 134 -3.05 0.95 -7.57
C VAL A 134 -3.12 2.46 -7.30
N GLN A 135 -3.73 2.86 -6.18
CA GLN A 135 -3.82 4.25 -5.76
C GLN A 135 -2.44 4.86 -5.46
N TYR A 136 -1.55 4.12 -4.83
CA TYR A 136 -0.16 4.56 -4.59
C TYR A 136 0.59 4.80 -5.91
N ILE A 137 0.52 3.85 -6.85
CA ILE A 137 1.17 3.96 -8.16
C ILE A 137 0.59 5.15 -8.94
N SER A 138 -0.73 5.32 -8.92
CA SER A 138 -1.41 6.43 -9.60
C SER A 138 -0.98 7.78 -9.07
N ALA A 139 -0.98 7.96 -7.74
CA ALA A 139 -0.56 9.20 -7.09
C ALA A 139 0.94 9.50 -7.34
N LYS A 140 1.80 8.47 -7.36
CA LYS A 140 3.21 8.62 -7.74
C LYS A 140 3.40 9.02 -9.19
N THR A 141 2.60 8.46 -10.09
CA THR A 141 2.68 8.70 -11.54
C THR A 141 2.37 10.16 -11.89
N VAL A 142 1.45 10.78 -11.14
CA VAL A 142 1.11 12.20 -11.30
C VAL A 142 1.91 13.13 -10.38
N GLU A 143 2.97 12.62 -9.76
CA GLU A 143 3.89 13.38 -8.90
C GLU A 143 3.20 14.09 -7.71
N ASN A 144 2.20 13.45 -7.11
CA ASN A 144 1.55 14.03 -5.93
C ASN A 144 2.55 14.28 -4.79
N ASN A 145 2.33 15.40 -4.10
CA ASN A 145 3.10 15.75 -2.92
C ASN A 145 2.66 14.91 -1.71
N THR A 146 3.64 14.33 -1.02
CA THR A 146 3.38 13.69 0.26
C THR A 146 3.05 14.74 1.33
N THR A 147 1.94 14.53 2.05
CA THR A 147 1.46 15.47 3.06
C THR A 147 1.25 14.77 4.41
N MET A 148 1.28 15.56 5.49
CA MET A 148 0.87 15.11 6.81
C MET A 148 -0.64 15.36 6.97
N LEU A 149 -1.40 14.31 7.24
CA LEU A 149 -2.84 14.36 7.49
C LEU A 149 -3.13 13.89 8.91
N GLU A 150 -4.02 14.58 9.62
CA GLU A 150 -4.59 14.09 10.88
C GLU A 150 -6.06 13.74 10.66
N LYS A 151 -6.40 12.47 10.80
CA LYS A 151 -7.75 11.95 10.56
C LYS A 151 -8.06 10.86 11.58
N TYR A 152 -9.29 10.86 12.10
CA TYR A 152 -9.78 9.85 13.05
C TYR A 152 -8.89 9.63 14.30
N GLY A 153 -8.16 10.67 14.74
CA GLY A 153 -7.23 10.56 15.87
C GLY A 153 -5.88 9.92 15.53
N VAL A 154 -5.53 9.83 14.25
CA VAL A 154 -4.23 9.35 13.78
C VAL A 154 -3.61 10.37 12.84
N ARG A 155 -2.35 10.72 13.10
CA ARG A 155 -1.52 11.54 12.21
C ARG A 155 -0.69 10.64 11.31
N VAL A 156 -0.87 10.75 10.00
CA VAL A 156 -0.26 9.89 8.99
C VAL A 156 0.40 10.73 7.89
N LYS A 157 1.51 10.23 7.35
CA LYS A 157 2.16 10.77 6.15
C LYS A 157 1.65 10.00 4.94
N THR A 158 1.09 10.66 3.94
CA THR A 158 0.56 9.96 2.75
C THR A 158 0.72 10.77 1.47
N ILE A 159 0.98 10.06 0.36
CA ILE A 159 0.96 10.62 -0.99
C ILE A 159 -0.45 10.82 -1.57
N SER A 160 -1.47 10.18 -1.00
CA SER A 160 -2.86 10.35 -1.43
C SER A 160 -3.75 10.77 -0.26
N PRO A 161 -3.74 12.06 0.12
CA PRO A 161 -4.55 12.57 1.24
C PRO A 161 -6.06 12.45 0.98
N ASN A 162 -6.46 12.50 -0.29
CA ASN A 162 -7.85 12.50 -0.71
C ASN A 162 -8.40 11.08 -0.90
N TYR A 163 -7.55 10.10 -1.25
CA TYR A 163 -7.98 8.74 -1.57
C TYR A 163 -7.23 7.70 -0.72
N TYR A 164 -7.99 7.03 0.14
CA TYR A 164 -7.51 5.96 1.03
C TYR A 164 -6.19 6.26 1.79
N PRO A 165 -6.07 7.42 2.49
CA PRO A 165 -4.80 7.90 3.06
C PRO A 165 -4.12 6.91 4.03
N PHE A 166 -4.90 6.15 4.80
CA PHE A 166 -4.38 5.10 5.68
C PHE A 166 -3.83 3.91 4.91
N LEU A 167 -4.56 3.46 3.88
CA LEU A 167 -4.15 2.29 3.10
C LEU A 167 -2.92 2.59 2.25
N THR A 168 -2.85 3.77 1.63
CA THR A 168 -1.68 4.18 0.84
C THR A 168 -0.44 4.35 1.73
N ASN A 169 -0.58 4.81 2.96
CA ASN A 169 0.53 4.80 3.92
C ASN A 169 0.96 3.37 4.32
N LEU A 170 0.02 2.43 4.49
CA LEU A 170 0.39 1.02 4.72
C LEU A 170 1.12 0.42 3.50
N ILE A 171 0.79 0.84 2.27
CA ILE A 171 1.55 0.48 1.08
C ILE A 171 2.95 1.11 1.09
N GLU A 172 3.10 2.40 1.42
CA GLU A 172 4.43 3.03 1.58
C GLU A 172 5.32 2.27 2.57
N GLN A 173 4.72 1.81 3.67
CA GLN A 173 5.36 0.94 4.65
C GLN A 173 5.82 -0.39 4.03
N ILE A 174 4.99 -1.06 3.24
CA ILE A 174 5.36 -2.30 2.53
C ILE A 174 6.45 -2.03 1.48
N VAL A 175 6.31 -0.97 0.68
CA VAL A 175 7.28 -0.53 -0.35
C VAL A 175 8.66 -0.31 0.26
N TYR A 176 8.74 0.34 1.42
CA TYR A 176 10.01 0.53 2.11
C TYR A 176 10.67 -0.81 2.49
N LEU A 177 9.89 -1.85 2.77
CA LEU A 177 10.39 -3.17 3.17
C LEU A 177 10.85 -4.00 1.98
N ILE A 178 10.00 -4.15 0.96
CA ILE A 178 10.20 -5.08 -0.18
C ILE A 178 10.73 -4.40 -1.45
N GLY A 179 10.66 -3.08 -1.55
CA GLY A 179 11.06 -2.30 -2.72
C GLY A 179 9.89 -1.89 -3.62
N GLU A 180 9.96 -0.68 -4.17
CA GLU A 180 8.92 -0.12 -5.05
C GLU A 180 8.83 -0.89 -6.37
N ASP A 181 9.97 -1.23 -6.96
CA ASP A 181 10.07 -2.05 -8.17
C ASP A 181 9.30 -3.36 -8.08
N VAL A 182 9.33 -4.00 -6.91
CA VAL A 182 8.63 -5.27 -6.66
C VAL A 182 7.13 -5.04 -6.63
N LEU A 183 6.67 -3.97 -5.96
CA LEU A 183 5.27 -3.58 -5.95
C LEU A 183 4.77 -3.27 -7.37
N VAL A 184 5.46 -2.37 -8.08
CA VAL A 184 5.04 -1.87 -9.40
C VAL A 184 4.96 -3.00 -10.41
N LYS A 185 6.01 -3.82 -10.51
CA LYS A 185 5.99 -4.99 -11.39
C LYS A 185 4.90 -5.97 -11.01
N GLY A 186 4.66 -6.18 -9.72
CA GLY A 186 3.59 -7.04 -9.24
C GLY A 186 2.21 -6.56 -9.62
N ILE A 187 1.93 -5.28 -9.38
CA ILE A 187 0.63 -4.67 -9.64
C ILE A 187 0.34 -4.61 -11.14
N LEU A 188 1.34 -4.32 -11.98
CA LEU A 188 1.17 -4.23 -13.43
C LEU A 188 1.28 -5.59 -14.14
N ASN A 189 1.81 -6.63 -13.50
CA ASN A 189 1.94 -7.97 -14.07
C ASN A 189 1.31 -9.06 -13.17
N ASP A 190 0.00 -9.27 -13.31
CA ASP A 190 -0.83 -10.36 -12.74
C ASP A 190 -0.83 -10.60 -11.21
N GLY A 191 -0.01 -9.87 -10.45
CA GLY A 191 0.04 -9.90 -9.00
C GLY A 191 0.70 -11.14 -8.37
N ARG A 192 0.95 -12.23 -9.11
CA ARG A 192 1.37 -13.52 -8.49
C ARG A 192 2.73 -13.42 -7.81
N LYS A 193 3.70 -12.78 -8.46
CA LYS A 193 5.04 -12.58 -7.88
C LYS A 193 5.00 -11.71 -6.62
N LEU A 194 4.08 -10.74 -6.57
CA LEU A 194 3.90 -9.90 -5.40
C LEU A 194 3.20 -10.66 -4.27
N GLU A 195 2.23 -11.53 -4.58
CA GLU A 195 1.66 -12.44 -3.57
C GLU A 195 2.73 -13.34 -2.95
N ASP A 196 3.60 -13.93 -3.77
CA ASP A 196 4.72 -14.75 -3.31
C ASP A 196 5.68 -13.93 -2.43
N GLU A 197 6.01 -12.70 -2.84
CA GLU A 197 6.87 -11.83 -2.04
C GLU A 197 6.22 -11.46 -0.70
N LEU A 198 4.93 -11.12 -0.69
CA LEU A 198 4.18 -10.84 0.53
C LEU A 198 4.16 -12.07 1.45
N LEU A 199 3.95 -13.27 0.89
CA LEU A 199 4.01 -14.54 1.62
C LEU A 199 5.39 -14.81 2.21
N ASN A 200 6.47 -14.56 1.46
CA ASN A 200 7.83 -14.75 1.94
C ASN A 200 8.24 -13.72 3.00
N THR A 201 7.68 -12.52 2.90
CA THR A 201 7.95 -11.38 3.77
C THR A 201 7.22 -11.49 5.11
N PHE A 202 5.92 -11.80 5.06
CA PHE A 202 5.05 -11.80 6.24
C PHE A 202 4.62 -13.19 6.71
N GLU A 203 4.96 -14.25 5.96
CA GLU A 203 4.71 -15.66 6.29
C GLU A 203 3.28 -15.90 6.78
N SER A 204 3.10 -16.45 7.98
CA SER A 204 1.79 -16.74 8.57
C SER A 204 0.90 -15.51 8.79
N ASN A 205 1.49 -14.30 8.86
CA ASN A 205 0.73 -13.06 9.04
C ASN A 205 0.24 -12.45 7.73
N THR A 206 0.69 -12.94 6.56
CA THR A 206 0.33 -12.39 5.25
C THR A 206 -1.18 -12.31 5.05
N LYS A 207 -1.89 -13.42 5.27
CA LYS A 207 -3.35 -13.48 5.10
C LYS A 207 -4.07 -12.52 6.05
N ARG A 208 -3.56 -12.37 7.28
CA ARG A 208 -4.13 -11.45 8.26
C ARG A 208 -3.95 -10.01 7.80
N ILE A 209 -2.74 -9.63 7.38
CA ILE A 209 -2.45 -8.27 6.88
C ILE A 209 -3.37 -7.94 5.69
N ILE A 210 -3.44 -8.81 4.68
CA ILE A 210 -4.30 -8.60 3.51
C ILE A 210 -5.78 -8.43 3.93
N ASN A 211 -6.27 -9.29 4.82
CA ASN A 211 -7.64 -9.19 5.32
C ASN A 211 -7.90 -7.87 6.09
N GLN A 212 -6.90 -7.29 6.76
CA GLN A 212 -7.06 -6.01 7.43
C GLN A 212 -7.22 -4.86 6.43
N PHE A 213 -6.52 -4.90 5.29
CA PHE A 213 -6.77 -3.97 4.19
C PHE A 213 -8.22 -4.10 3.67
N ASP A 214 -8.71 -5.32 3.47
CA ASP A 214 -10.08 -5.60 3.03
C ASP A 214 -11.13 -5.07 4.02
N ILE A 215 -10.88 -5.22 5.33
CA ILE A 215 -11.78 -4.68 6.35
C ILE A 215 -11.79 -3.14 6.34
N ILE A 216 -10.61 -2.50 6.24
CA ILE A 216 -10.52 -1.04 6.22
C ILE A 216 -11.26 -0.46 5.02
N ILE A 217 -11.15 -1.07 3.83
CA ILE A 217 -11.87 -0.58 2.64
C ILE A 217 -13.38 -0.78 2.77
N ASP A 218 -13.84 -1.93 3.31
CA ASP A 218 -15.25 -2.20 3.54
C ASP A 218 -15.88 -1.19 4.53
N ILE A 219 -15.18 -0.89 5.63
CA ILE A 219 -15.63 0.11 6.60
C ILE A 219 -15.63 1.51 5.98
N ASN A 220 -14.64 1.88 5.18
CA ASN A 220 -14.64 3.16 4.45
C ASN A 220 -15.84 3.29 3.52
N ASN A 221 -16.19 2.23 2.78
CA ASN A 221 -17.35 2.22 1.90
C ASN A 221 -18.65 2.40 2.70
N LYS A 222 -18.82 1.70 3.81
CA LYS A 222 -19.96 1.89 4.72
C LYS A 222 -20.03 3.34 5.23
N LEU A 223 -18.89 3.85 5.69
CA LEU A 223 -18.76 5.22 6.21
C LEU A 223 -19.16 6.29 5.20
N SER A 224 -18.84 6.11 3.91
CA SER A 224 -19.19 7.09 2.85
C SER A 224 -20.69 7.30 2.64
N THR A 225 -21.52 6.35 3.07
CA THR A 225 -22.98 6.39 2.92
C THR A 225 -23.74 6.46 4.25
N GLU A 226 -23.01 6.47 5.37
CA GLU A 226 -23.59 6.47 6.70
C GLU A 226 -23.96 7.89 7.13
N ASN A 227 -25.16 8.05 7.69
CA ASN A 227 -25.67 9.33 8.17
C ASN A 227 -25.87 9.34 9.69
N ASN A 228 -25.82 8.19 10.36
CA ASN A 228 -25.93 8.09 11.80
C ASN A 228 -24.59 8.51 12.48
N PRO A 229 -24.58 9.58 13.30
CA PRO A 229 -23.35 10.09 13.92
C PRO A 229 -22.63 9.09 14.83
N GLU A 230 -23.35 8.24 15.55
CA GLU A 230 -22.76 7.23 16.44
C GLU A 230 -22.05 6.14 15.65
N LYS A 231 -22.68 5.64 14.57
CA LYS A 231 -22.06 4.66 13.67
C LYS A 231 -20.87 5.24 12.91
N ILE A 232 -20.96 6.49 12.46
CA ILE A 232 -19.83 7.22 11.87
C ILE A 232 -18.63 7.18 12.83
N LYS A 233 -18.83 7.52 14.10
CA LYS A 233 -17.76 7.51 15.10
C LYS A 233 -17.18 6.10 15.30
N ILE A 234 -18.03 5.07 15.40
CA ILE A 234 -17.59 3.67 15.50
C ILE A 234 -16.71 3.28 14.31
N TYR A 235 -17.15 3.56 13.07
CA TYR A 235 -16.37 3.25 11.87
C TYR A 235 -15.03 3.97 11.83
N GLN A 236 -14.97 5.24 12.27
CA GLN A 236 -13.72 6.00 12.35
C GLN A 236 -12.73 5.40 13.37
N GLU A 237 -13.24 4.97 14.54
CA GLU A 237 -12.45 4.29 15.57
C GLU A 237 -11.96 2.92 15.09
N GLU A 238 -12.81 2.13 14.43
CA GLU A 238 -12.46 0.84 13.85
C GLU A 238 -11.40 0.96 12.76
N ILE A 239 -11.52 1.92 11.84
CA ILE A 239 -10.50 2.18 10.80
C ILE A 239 -9.16 2.49 11.46
N SER A 240 -9.15 3.38 12.46
CA SER A 240 -7.92 3.80 13.14
C SER A 240 -7.27 2.66 13.90
N ALA A 241 -8.05 1.89 14.67
CA ALA A 241 -7.57 0.73 15.38
C ALA A 241 -7.01 -0.35 14.43
N MET A 242 -7.71 -0.61 13.33
CA MET A 242 -7.29 -1.59 12.33
C MET A 242 -6.00 -1.13 11.62
N TYR A 243 -5.90 0.14 11.26
CA TYR A 243 -4.68 0.72 10.69
C TYR A 243 -3.49 0.56 11.65
N ILE A 244 -3.65 0.94 12.93
CA ILE A 244 -2.59 0.81 13.94
C ILE A 244 -2.18 -0.66 14.14
N ASP A 245 -3.11 -1.61 14.28
CA ASP A 245 -2.76 -3.04 14.39
C ASP A 245 -2.03 -3.54 13.14
N THR A 246 -2.46 -3.09 11.95
CA THR A 246 -1.87 -3.52 10.67
C THR A 246 -0.43 -3.04 10.55
N GLN A 247 -0.15 -1.74 10.77
CA GLN A 247 1.23 -1.22 10.72
C GLN A 247 2.14 -1.89 11.76
N ASN A 248 1.61 -2.15 12.96
CA ASN A 248 2.34 -2.82 14.03
C ASN A 248 2.68 -4.25 13.64
N LYS A 249 1.76 -4.95 12.93
CA LYS A 249 1.97 -6.28 12.37
C LYS A 249 3.04 -6.28 11.30
N ILE A 250 2.97 -5.35 10.34
CA ILE A 250 3.92 -5.23 9.24
C ILE A 250 5.33 -5.04 9.80
N PHE A 251 5.50 -4.06 10.69
CA PHE A 251 6.77 -3.77 11.34
C PHE A 251 7.34 -4.98 12.09
N SER A 252 6.57 -5.50 13.05
CA SER A 252 7.06 -6.59 13.91
C SER A 252 7.36 -7.86 13.12
N THR A 253 6.48 -8.24 12.19
CA THR A 253 6.66 -9.46 11.39
C THR A 253 7.93 -9.38 10.56
N PHE A 254 8.12 -8.30 9.80
CA PHE A 254 9.28 -8.17 8.92
C PHE A 254 10.60 -8.27 9.69
N PHE A 255 10.78 -7.42 10.71
CA PHE A 255 12.06 -7.33 11.41
C PHE A 255 12.36 -8.54 12.30
N GLU A 256 11.35 -9.26 12.77
CA GLU A 256 11.55 -10.54 13.47
C GLU A 256 11.89 -11.69 12.53
N LYS A 257 11.27 -11.73 11.34
CA LYS A 257 11.46 -12.83 10.37
C LYS A 257 12.75 -12.72 9.57
N ILE A 258 13.24 -11.50 9.32
CA ILE A 258 14.52 -11.33 8.63
C ILE A 258 15.71 -11.67 9.54
N LEU A 259 15.62 -11.39 10.85
CA LEU A 259 16.69 -11.60 11.81
C LEU A 259 17.36 -13.00 11.78
N PRO A 260 16.62 -14.13 11.77
CA PRO A 260 17.25 -15.46 11.70
C PRO A 260 18.02 -15.67 10.40
N LYS A 261 17.60 -15.04 9.29
CA LYS A 261 18.18 -15.17 7.94
C LYS A 261 19.51 -14.43 7.79
N LEU A 262 19.83 -13.48 8.68
CA LEU A 262 21.06 -12.69 8.63
C LEU A 262 22.30 -13.56 8.92
N THR A 263 23.37 -13.37 8.16
CA THR A 263 24.61 -14.16 8.25
C THR A 263 25.86 -13.32 8.50
N THR A 264 25.80 -12.01 8.27
CA THR A 264 26.92 -11.08 8.46
C THR A 264 26.58 -9.95 9.42
N CYS A 265 27.60 -9.36 10.06
CA CYS A 265 27.40 -8.19 10.93
C CYS A 265 26.89 -6.96 10.16
N GLN A 266 27.28 -6.81 8.88
CA GLN A 266 26.84 -5.71 8.02
C GLN A 266 25.33 -5.80 7.73
N GLU A 267 24.82 -7.00 7.45
CA GLU A 267 23.38 -7.23 7.29
C GLU A 267 22.62 -6.89 8.59
N VAL A 268 23.14 -7.29 9.76
CA VAL A 268 22.53 -6.96 11.05
C VAL A 268 22.46 -5.44 11.26
N ASP A 269 23.54 -4.72 10.97
CA ASP A 269 23.57 -3.26 11.09
C ASP A 269 22.60 -2.60 10.10
N TYR A 270 22.60 -3.04 8.84
CA TYR A 270 21.68 -2.54 7.82
C TYR A 270 20.21 -2.68 8.21
N TYR A 271 19.78 -3.87 8.65
CA TYR A 271 18.39 -4.09 9.04
C TYR A 271 18.03 -3.41 10.36
N MET A 272 18.99 -3.18 11.25
CA MET A 272 18.78 -2.38 12.45
C MET A 272 18.52 -0.91 12.10
N ASP A 273 19.37 -0.32 11.25
CA ASP A 273 19.19 1.05 10.78
C ASP A 273 17.89 1.19 10.00
N LYS A 274 17.55 0.18 9.18
CA LYS A 274 16.27 0.12 8.47
C LYS A 274 15.07 0.15 9.44
N ALA A 275 15.14 -0.53 10.58
CA ALA A 275 14.09 -0.53 11.62
C ALA A 275 13.97 0.82 12.34
N VAL A 276 15.10 1.49 12.60
CA VAL A 276 15.11 2.84 13.19
C VAL A 276 14.45 3.85 12.24
N CYS A 277 14.85 3.84 10.97
CA CYS A 277 14.29 4.74 9.96
C CYS A 277 12.80 4.49 9.66
N TYR A 278 12.32 3.25 9.85
CA TYR A 278 10.91 2.89 9.65
C TYR A 278 9.94 3.75 10.47
N ARG A 279 10.37 4.30 11.61
CA ARG A 279 9.52 5.15 12.46
C ARG A 279 8.87 6.31 11.71
N GLY A 280 9.60 6.89 10.75
CA GLY A 280 9.16 8.03 9.96
C GLY A 280 8.02 7.73 8.99
N LEU A 281 7.72 6.45 8.76
CA LEU A 281 6.62 5.99 7.90
C LEU A 281 5.35 5.69 8.70
N MET A 282 5.48 5.35 9.99
CA MET A 282 4.35 4.93 10.82
C MET A 282 3.46 6.09 11.21
N GLY A 283 2.14 5.87 11.13
CA GLY A 283 1.16 6.78 11.69
C GLY A 283 1.20 6.79 13.22
N ILE A 284 0.83 7.93 13.77
CA ILE A 284 0.93 8.25 15.20
C ILE A 284 -0.48 8.50 15.73
N SER A 285 -0.90 7.73 16.74
CA SER A 285 -2.13 8.03 17.47
C SER A 285 -1.98 9.38 18.17
N THR A 286 -2.91 10.30 17.92
CA THR A 286 -2.96 11.61 18.60
C THR A 286 -3.80 11.58 19.87
N GLN A 287 -4.51 10.47 20.12
CA GLN A 287 -5.29 10.22 21.33
C GLN A 287 -4.40 9.75 22.49
N GLU A 288 -3.27 9.10 22.19
CA GLU A 288 -2.27 8.69 23.18
C GLU A 288 -1.34 9.87 23.54
N ARG A 289 -1.91 10.95 24.12
CA ARG A 289 -1.16 12.19 24.35
C ARG A 289 -0.07 12.12 25.43
N PHE A 290 0.03 11.06 26.24
CA PHE A 290 0.92 11.04 27.41
C PHE A 290 1.43 9.67 27.88
N LEU A 291 1.44 8.63 27.04
CA LEU A 291 1.99 7.33 27.47
C LEU A 291 3.37 7.10 26.86
N PHE A 292 4.37 7.19 27.74
CA PHE A 292 5.68 6.57 27.56
C PHE A 292 5.53 5.14 27.00
N GLY A 293 6.31 4.81 25.97
CA GLY A 293 6.37 3.47 25.38
C GLY A 293 5.32 3.20 24.32
N SER A 294 5.34 3.95 23.21
CA SER A 294 4.55 3.56 22.04
C SER A 294 4.92 2.13 21.64
N PHE A 295 3.99 1.39 21.02
CA PHE A 295 4.26 0.02 20.54
C PHE A 295 5.60 -0.06 19.81
N TYR A 296 5.90 0.94 18.97
CA TYR A 296 7.17 1.03 18.24
C TYR A 296 8.38 1.07 19.17
N ASP A 297 8.38 1.93 20.18
CA ASP A 297 9.55 2.13 21.06
C ASP A 297 9.88 0.86 21.82
N ILE A 298 8.86 0.23 22.41
CA ILE A 298 8.99 -1.05 23.12
C ILE A 298 9.49 -2.12 22.15
N LYS A 299 8.88 -2.21 20.96
CA LYS A 299 9.24 -3.25 20.00
C LYS A 299 10.64 -3.05 19.40
N LEU A 300 11.05 -1.81 19.19
CA LEU A 300 12.38 -1.47 18.71
C LEU A 300 13.44 -1.85 19.75
N GLU A 301 13.21 -1.58 21.04
CA GLU A 301 14.13 -1.97 22.11
C GLU A 301 14.32 -3.49 22.19
N GLU A 302 13.22 -4.26 22.06
CA GLU A 302 13.28 -5.71 21.94
C GLU A 302 14.09 -6.16 20.72
N LEU A 303 13.87 -5.54 19.55
CA LEU A 303 14.59 -5.86 18.32
C LEU A 303 16.08 -5.54 18.44
N ILE A 304 16.45 -4.37 18.97
CA ILE A 304 17.84 -3.98 19.26
C ILE A 304 18.53 -5.07 20.07
N SER A 305 17.89 -5.50 21.15
CA SER A 305 18.42 -6.55 22.02
C SER A 305 18.62 -7.89 21.30
N LYS A 306 17.67 -8.28 20.43
CA LYS A 306 17.75 -9.52 19.64
C LYS A 306 18.85 -9.45 18.57
N TYR A 307 18.98 -8.33 17.88
CA TYR A 307 19.96 -8.11 16.81
C TYR A 307 21.38 -8.03 17.37
N ASP A 308 21.60 -7.36 18.51
CA ASP A 308 22.91 -7.33 19.18
C ASP A 308 23.39 -8.76 19.52
N ARG A 309 22.50 -9.60 20.04
CA ARG A 309 22.80 -11.02 20.31
C ARG A 309 23.16 -11.76 19.03
N LYS A 310 22.45 -11.53 17.92
CA LYS A 310 22.75 -12.13 16.61
C LYS A 310 24.12 -11.68 16.10
N LYS A 311 24.46 -10.39 16.21
CA LYS A 311 25.76 -9.82 15.82
C LYS A 311 26.92 -10.47 16.58
N ILE A 312 26.77 -10.63 17.90
CA ILE A 312 27.76 -11.32 18.74
C ILE A 312 27.95 -12.77 18.30
N LYS A 313 26.84 -13.50 18.02
CA LYS A 313 26.89 -14.89 17.54
C LYS A 313 27.62 -15.01 16.20
N ILE A 314 27.37 -14.09 15.26
CA ILE A 314 28.05 -14.08 13.95
C ILE A 314 29.55 -13.82 14.13
N SER A 315 29.91 -12.83 14.96
CA SER A 315 31.31 -12.45 15.20
C SER A 315 32.11 -13.60 15.82
N ARG A 316 31.56 -14.27 16.85
CA ARG A 316 32.19 -15.44 17.49
C ARG A 316 32.39 -16.64 16.57
N ARG A 317 31.56 -16.80 15.53
CA ARG A 317 31.69 -17.88 14.54
C ARG A 317 32.82 -17.62 13.55
N ARG A 318 33.19 -16.35 13.31
CA ARG A 318 34.32 -15.98 12.45
C ARG A 318 35.65 -16.06 13.20
N ASP A 319 35.64 -15.74 14.49
CA ASP A 319 36.84 -15.67 15.33
C ASP A 319 36.86 -16.82 16.34
N SER A 320 37.22 -18.03 15.92
CA SER A 320 37.43 -19.16 16.84
C SER A 320 38.63 -18.98 17.79
N ASN A 321 39.36 -17.85 17.72
CA ASN A 321 40.53 -17.57 18.57
C ASN A 321 40.67 -16.14 19.11
N THR A 322 39.61 -15.30 19.14
CA THR A 322 39.77 -13.93 19.69
C THR A 322 38.59 -13.43 20.51
N LEU A 323 38.91 -12.72 21.60
CA LEU A 323 37.98 -12.16 22.59
C LEU A 323 36.91 -11.26 21.96
N ALA A 324 35.70 -11.34 22.54
CA ALA A 324 34.48 -10.71 22.05
C ALA A 324 34.68 -9.24 21.63
N VAL A 325 34.44 -8.94 20.36
CA VAL A 325 34.31 -7.56 19.88
C VAL A 325 33.08 -6.93 20.54
N ILE A 326 33.30 -6.12 21.57
CA ILE A 326 32.28 -5.24 22.12
C ILE A 326 32.04 -4.15 21.08
N SER A 327 30.99 -4.29 20.29
CA SER A 327 30.65 -3.29 19.28
C SER A 327 30.24 -1.99 19.98
N ASN A 328 31.04 -0.95 19.76
CA ASN A 328 30.86 0.38 20.32
C ASN A 328 30.00 1.23 19.35
N ASN A 329 28.78 0.77 19.05
CA ASN A 329 27.92 1.48 18.08
C ASN A 329 27.43 2.80 18.71
N LYS A 330 27.95 3.93 18.22
CA LYS A 330 27.68 5.28 18.75
C LYS A 330 26.20 5.64 18.68
N ILE A 331 25.48 5.16 17.66
CA ILE A 331 24.04 5.38 17.51
C ILE A 331 23.26 4.61 18.57
N ILE A 332 23.61 3.35 18.82
CA ILE A 332 23.00 2.55 19.89
C ILE A 332 23.32 3.14 21.28
N LYS A 333 24.52 3.67 21.49
CA LYS A 333 24.86 4.41 22.71
C LYS A 333 24.03 5.68 22.86
N LEU A 334 23.76 6.39 21.76
CA LEU A 334 22.93 7.59 21.77
C LEU A 334 21.47 7.24 22.05
N ILE A 335 20.92 6.23 21.38
CA ILE A 335 19.55 5.72 21.61
C ILE A 335 19.41 5.20 23.04
N ARG A 336 20.36 4.39 23.54
CA ARG A 336 20.37 3.93 24.94
C ARG A 336 20.48 5.08 25.93
N LYS A 337 21.24 6.14 25.62
CA LYS A 337 21.31 7.34 26.46
C LYS A 337 20.00 8.12 26.45
N ILE A 338 19.35 8.24 25.30
CA ILE A 338 18.02 8.86 25.17
C ILE A 338 17.00 8.06 25.99
N VAL A 339 16.93 6.75 25.78
CA VAL A 339 16.03 5.84 26.52
C VAL A 339 16.33 5.85 28.02
N ALA A 340 17.60 5.81 28.44
CA ALA A 340 18.00 5.85 29.84
C ALA A 340 17.73 7.21 30.50
N TYR A 341 17.94 8.32 29.79
CA TYR A 341 17.61 9.67 30.26
C TYR A 341 16.11 9.81 30.54
N PHE A 342 15.27 9.29 29.64
CA PHE A 342 13.83 9.27 29.84
C PHE A 342 13.38 8.27 30.92
N SER A 343 14.13 7.18 31.12
CA SER A 343 13.86 6.21 32.19
C SER A 343 14.26 6.72 33.58
N ALA A 344 15.30 7.57 33.70
CA ALA A 344 15.75 8.12 34.97
C ALA A 344 14.85 9.26 35.51
N GLN A 345 13.99 9.84 34.67
CA GLN A 345 12.94 10.76 35.12
C GLN A 345 11.79 10.04 35.86
N LYS A 346 11.74 8.71 35.79
CA LYS A 346 10.79 7.83 36.47
C LYS A 346 11.02 7.72 37.98
N ASP A 347 12.25 7.95 38.45
CA ASP A 347 12.64 7.80 39.86
C ASP A 347 12.58 9.13 40.66
N LYS A 348 12.06 10.21 40.04
CA LYS A 348 11.95 11.55 40.65
C LYS A 348 10.54 12.13 40.66
N GLN A 349 9.52 11.33 40.32
CA GLN A 349 8.10 11.57 40.62
C GLN A 349 7.63 10.47 41.55
#